data_AF-H5SNE4-F1
#
_entry.id   AF-H5SNE4-F1
#
_cell.length_a   1.000
_cell.length_b   1.000
_cell.length_c   1.000
_cell.angle_alpha   90.00
_cell.angle_beta   90.00
_cell.angle_gamma   90.00
#
_symmetry.space_group_name_H-M   'P 1'
#
loop_
_entity.id
_entity.type
_entity.pdbx_description
1 polymer ?
#
loop_
_entity_poly.entity_id
_entity_poly.type
_entity_poly.pdbx_seq_one_letter_code
_entity_poly.pdbx_strand_id
1 'polypeptide(L)'
;MGTWAWGDRLFWGYGRGYGERELFGAYRASLEAGLRLFDTAEFYGFGLSERLLGRFMAEGGERPYLVTKFFPYPWRLSRKDLLRALRGSLLRLGVEAVDLYLLHWPWPPVPLRVWAEALAEAYERGLARGVGVCNVSLAQLEEVKGVLEAHGVPLLTLQVEYNLLQRAWEPHLPQLRR
;
A
#
# COMPACT_ATOMS: atom_id res chain seq x y z
N MET A 1 -9.19 5.68 -4.26
CA MET A 1 -10.14 5.17 -3.28
C MET A 1 -9.40 4.39 -2.20
N GLY A 2 -9.52 4.78 -0.93
CA GLY A 2 -8.97 4.01 0.20
C GLY A 2 -9.91 2.87 0.62
N THR A 3 -9.39 1.68 0.90
CA THR A 3 -10.20 0.47 1.13
C THR A 3 -10.08 -0.06 2.57
N TRP A 4 -9.76 0.81 3.53
CA TRP A 4 -9.58 0.43 4.94
C TRP A 4 -10.86 -0.14 5.58
N ALA A 5 -12.04 0.34 5.17
CA ALA A 5 -13.32 -0.14 5.69
C ALA A 5 -13.70 -1.52 5.13
N TRP A 6 -13.05 -1.95 4.06
CA TRP A 6 -13.46 -3.14 3.31
C TRP A 6 -13.00 -4.39 4.05
N GLY A 7 -13.95 -5.07 4.68
CA GLY A 7 -13.67 -6.24 5.50
C GLY A 7 -13.32 -5.94 6.96
N ASP A 8 -13.30 -4.68 7.38
CA ASP A 8 -13.04 -4.31 8.77
C ASP A 8 -14.32 -4.34 9.60
N ARG A 9 -14.42 -5.34 10.47
CA ARG A 9 -15.61 -5.55 11.32
C ARG A 9 -15.57 -4.75 12.62
N LEU A 10 -14.38 -4.32 13.04
CA LEU A 10 -14.14 -3.80 14.39
C LEU A 10 -14.41 -2.30 14.47
N PHE A 11 -13.86 -1.52 13.53
CA PHE A 11 -13.94 -0.06 13.52
C PHE A 11 -14.95 0.43 12.49
N TRP A 12 -15.06 -0.27 11.35
CA TRP A 12 -15.90 0.14 10.24
C TRP A 12 -17.17 -0.69 10.07
N GLY A 13 -17.44 -1.64 10.98
CA GLY A 13 -18.72 -2.34 11.03
C GLY A 13 -19.05 -3.18 9.79
N TYR A 14 -18.06 -3.64 9.02
CA TYR A 14 -18.31 -4.52 7.88
C TYR A 14 -19.15 -5.73 8.30
N GLY A 15 -20.24 -6.00 7.55
CA GLY A 15 -21.23 -7.02 7.90
C GLY A 15 -22.34 -6.54 8.84
N ARG A 16 -22.33 -5.28 9.27
CA ARG A 16 -23.38 -4.62 10.06
C ARG A 16 -23.86 -3.36 9.33
N GLY A 17 -24.71 -3.54 8.32
CA GLY A 17 -25.34 -2.44 7.56
C GLY A 17 -24.80 -2.25 6.14
N TYR A 18 -23.61 -2.80 5.84
CA TYR A 18 -23.11 -2.97 4.48
C TYR A 18 -22.24 -4.21 4.39
N GLY A 19 -22.13 -4.77 3.20
CA GLY A 19 -21.33 -5.95 2.91
C GLY A 19 -20.75 -5.90 1.51
N GLU A 20 -20.42 -7.09 1.00
CA GLU A 20 -19.74 -7.25 -0.29
C GLU A 20 -20.52 -6.58 -1.45
N ARG A 21 -21.86 -6.70 -1.46
CA ARG A 21 -22.71 -6.09 -2.49
C ARG A 21 -22.59 -4.56 -2.52
N GLU A 22 -22.66 -3.91 -1.36
CA GLU A 22 -22.52 -2.46 -1.26
C GLU A 22 -21.11 -2.00 -1.61
N LEU A 23 -20.08 -2.77 -1.22
CA LEU A 23 -18.70 -2.50 -1.60
C LEU A 23 -18.46 -2.66 -3.11
N PHE A 24 -19.08 -3.64 -3.75
CA PHE A 24 -19.03 -3.80 -5.20
C PHE A 24 -19.72 -2.62 -5.91
N GLY A 25 -20.85 -2.16 -5.38
CA GLY A 25 -21.50 -0.92 -5.84
C GLY A 25 -20.57 0.30 -5.74
N ALA A 26 -19.88 0.46 -4.60
CA ALA A 26 -18.93 1.54 -4.39
C ALA A 26 -17.70 1.44 -5.32
N TYR A 27 -17.21 0.23 -5.57
CA TYR A 27 -16.14 -0.05 -6.52
C TYR A 27 -16.53 0.40 -7.94
N ARG A 28 -17.70 -0.04 -8.42
CA ARG A 28 -18.21 0.34 -9.74
C ARG A 28 -18.45 1.84 -9.86
N ALA A 29 -19.14 2.44 -8.89
CA ALA A 29 -19.40 3.87 -8.89
C ALA A 29 -18.10 4.69 -8.90
N SER A 30 -17.05 4.20 -8.23
CA SER A 30 -15.73 4.84 -8.27
C SER A 30 -15.12 4.83 -9.68
N LEU A 31 -15.16 3.68 -10.36
CA LEU A 31 -14.65 3.56 -11.75
C LEU A 31 -15.46 4.40 -12.73
N GLU A 32 -16.79 4.35 -12.62
CA GLU A 32 -17.73 5.16 -13.43
C GLU A 32 -17.49 6.66 -13.22
N ALA A 33 -17.11 7.09 -12.01
CA ALA A 33 -16.74 8.47 -11.70
C ALA A 33 -15.30 8.87 -12.14
N GLY A 34 -14.57 7.99 -12.82
CA GLY A 34 -13.22 8.28 -13.31
C GLY A 34 -12.09 8.01 -12.30
N LEU A 35 -12.38 7.49 -11.10
CA LEU A 35 -11.33 7.07 -10.18
C LEU A 35 -10.62 5.84 -10.74
N ARG A 36 -9.29 5.86 -10.73
CA ARG A 36 -8.46 4.77 -11.27
C ARG A 36 -7.45 4.20 -10.30
N LEU A 37 -7.30 4.77 -9.09
CA LEU A 37 -6.38 4.26 -8.07
C LEU A 37 -7.16 3.71 -6.88
N PHE A 38 -6.82 2.49 -6.47
CA PHE A 38 -7.32 1.85 -5.25
C PHE A 38 -6.16 1.54 -4.31
N ASP A 39 -6.30 2.02 -3.08
CA ASP A 39 -5.31 1.92 -2.01
C ASP A 39 -5.84 0.95 -0.94
N THR A 40 -5.09 -0.13 -0.73
CA THR A 40 -5.40 -1.21 0.24
C THR A 40 -4.16 -1.53 1.09
N ALA A 41 -4.26 -2.54 1.94
CA ALA A 41 -3.15 -3.09 2.70
C ALA A 41 -3.50 -4.53 3.10
N GLU A 42 -2.49 -5.39 3.24
CA GLU A 42 -2.70 -6.75 3.73
C GLU A 42 -3.31 -6.81 5.15
N PHE A 43 -3.11 -5.74 5.93
CA PHE A 43 -3.63 -5.65 7.29
C PHE A 43 -5.12 -5.29 7.31
N TYR A 44 -5.66 -4.64 6.26
CA TYR A 44 -7.07 -4.24 6.22
C TYR A 44 -7.99 -5.45 6.14
N GLY A 45 -8.83 -5.62 7.16
CA GLY A 45 -9.67 -6.81 7.34
C GLY A 45 -8.87 -8.12 7.33
N PHE A 46 -7.60 -8.10 7.78
CA PHE A 46 -6.68 -9.25 7.71
C PHE A 46 -6.60 -9.88 6.31
N GLY A 47 -6.46 -9.02 5.30
CA GLY A 47 -6.36 -9.37 3.88
C GLY A 47 -7.70 -9.54 3.18
N LEU A 48 -8.83 -9.35 3.87
CA LEU A 48 -10.15 -9.39 3.24
C LEU A 48 -10.34 -8.22 2.26
N SER A 49 -9.79 -7.05 2.57
CA SER A 49 -9.82 -5.89 1.66
C SER A 49 -9.21 -6.24 0.29
N GLU A 50 -8.00 -6.82 0.28
CA GLU A 50 -7.33 -7.28 -0.95
C GLU A 50 -8.12 -8.37 -1.68
N ARG A 51 -8.69 -9.34 -0.95
CA ARG A 51 -9.53 -10.40 -1.54
C ARG A 51 -10.81 -9.87 -2.17
N LEU A 52 -11.45 -8.88 -1.55
CA LEU A 52 -12.63 -8.21 -2.11
C LEU A 52 -12.25 -7.48 -3.40
N LEU A 53 -11.18 -6.69 -3.37
CA LEU A 53 -10.72 -5.95 -4.54
C LEU A 53 -10.33 -6.89 -5.70
N GLY A 54 -9.65 -8.01 -5.41
CA GLY A 54 -9.34 -9.05 -6.39
C GLY A 54 -10.59 -9.65 -7.05
N ARG A 55 -11.60 -10.00 -6.25
CA ARG A 55 -12.89 -10.49 -6.76
C ARG A 55 -13.62 -9.45 -7.60
N PHE A 56 -13.66 -8.20 -7.15
CA PHE A 56 -14.33 -7.13 -7.88
C PHE A 56 -13.66 -6.82 -9.22
N MET A 57 -12.34 -6.93 -9.32
CA MET A 57 -11.65 -6.85 -10.62
C MET A 57 -12.02 -8.01 -11.55
N ALA A 58 -12.10 -9.23 -11.01
CA ALA A 58 -12.49 -10.42 -11.78
C ALA A 58 -13.94 -10.34 -12.29
N GLU A 59 -14.84 -9.72 -11.53
CA GLU A 59 -16.25 -9.53 -11.89
C GLU A 59 -16.51 -8.26 -12.72
N GLY A 60 -15.73 -7.20 -12.51
CA GLY A 60 -15.95 -5.84 -13.02
C GLY A 60 -15.12 -5.45 -14.25
N GLY A 61 -14.21 -6.31 -14.71
CA GLY A 61 -13.54 -6.22 -16.01
C GLY A 61 -12.45 -5.16 -16.17
N GLU A 62 -12.44 -4.09 -15.36
CA GLU A 62 -11.40 -3.06 -15.41
C GLU A 62 -10.43 -3.18 -14.22
N ARG A 63 -9.14 -3.39 -14.51
CA ARG A 63 -8.09 -3.38 -13.48
C ARG A 63 -7.68 -1.93 -13.17
N PRO A 64 -7.97 -1.38 -11.98
CA PRO A 64 -7.43 -0.08 -11.57
C PRO A 64 -5.93 -0.16 -11.27
N TYR A 65 -5.30 0.99 -11.06
CA TYR A 65 -4.02 1.08 -10.39
C TYR A 65 -4.13 0.62 -8.93
N LEU A 66 -3.31 -0.36 -8.57
CA LEU A 66 -3.32 -1.01 -7.26
C LEU A 66 -2.15 -0.54 -6.42
N VAL A 67 -2.47 -0.01 -5.25
CA VAL A 67 -1.53 0.27 -4.17
C VAL A 67 -1.82 -0.66 -3.01
N THR A 68 -0.83 -1.44 -2.57
CA THR A 68 -0.93 -2.20 -1.32
C THR A 68 0.32 -2.00 -0.46
N LYS A 69 0.25 -2.46 0.79
CA LYS A 69 1.24 -2.11 1.82
C LYS A 69 1.67 -3.31 2.64
N PHE A 70 2.95 -3.32 2.97
CA PHE A 70 3.58 -4.25 3.89
C PHE A 70 3.42 -3.80 5.34
N PHE A 71 2.91 -4.69 6.19
CA PHE A 71 2.82 -4.49 7.64
C PHE A 71 3.85 -5.36 8.39
N PRO A 72 4.91 -4.79 8.96
CA PRO A 72 5.98 -5.56 9.63
C PRO A 72 5.66 -6.07 11.05
N TYR A 73 4.84 -5.34 11.80
CA TYR A 73 4.62 -5.61 13.23
C TYR A 73 3.88 -6.93 13.50
N PRO A 74 4.14 -7.62 14.64
CA PRO A 74 5.35 -7.62 15.49
C PRO A 74 6.41 -8.65 15.08
N TRP A 75 6.10 -9.56 14.16
CA TRP A 75 6.87 -10.80 13.95
C TRP A 75 7.68 -10.85 12.66
N ARG A 76 7.67 -9.79 11.84
CA ARG A 76 8.42 -9.77 10.58
C ARG A 76 9.74 -9.07 10.81
N LEU A 77 10.83 -9.83 10.70
CA LEU A 77 12.16 -9.42 11.17
C LEU A 77 13.21 -9.42 10.05
N SER A 78 12.82 -9.73 8.81
CA SER A 78 13.75 -9.90 7.70
C SER A 78 13.19 -9.47 6.35
N ARG A 79 14.09 -9.18 5.40
CA ARG A 79 13.76 -8.89 3.98
C ARG A 79 12.84 -9.93 3.35
N LYS A 80 13.05 -11.21 3.70
CA LYS A 80 12.24 -12.34 3.20
C LYS A 80 10.78 -12.22 3.61
N ASP A 81 10.49 -11.61 4.76
CA ASP A 81 9.12 -11.46 5.23
C ASP A 81 8.33 -10.46 4.39
N LEU A 82 8.98 -9.37 3.93
CA LEU A 82 8.37 -8.42 3.00
C LEU A 82 8.03 -9.07 1.66
N LEU A 83 8.98 -9.80 1.08
CA LEU A 83 8.71 -10.49 -0.18
C LEU A 83 7.63 -11.58 -0.05
N ARG A 84 7.61 -12.32 1.06
CA ARG A 84 6.57 -13.32 1.33
C ARG A 84 5.20 -12.65 1.45
N ALA A 85 5.13 -11.54 2.17
CA ALA A 85 3.91 -10.75 2.33
C ALA A 85 3.40 -10.22 0.99
N LEU A 86 4.29 -9.64 0.17
CA LEU A 86 3.96 -9.17 -1.17
C LEU A 86 3.38 -10.29 -2.04
N ARG A 87 4.01 -11.46 -2.08
CA ARG A 87 3.45 -12.63 -2.79
C ARG A 87 2.06 -13.00 -2.28
N GLY A 88 1.83 -12.92 -0.97
CA GLY A 88 0.51 -13.10 -0.38
C GLY A 88 -0.51 -12.05 -0.86
N SER A 89 -0.11 -10.78 -0.94
CA SER A 89 -0.95 -9.71 -1.48
C SER A 89 -1.29 -9.93 -2.95
N LEU A 90 -0.31 -10.31 -3.77
CA LEU A 90 -0.49 -10.65 -5.18
C LEU A 90 -1.51 -11.77 -5.38
N LEU A 91 -1.41 -12.84 -4.58
CA LEU A 91 -2.37 -13.94 -4.59
C LEU A 91 -3.79 -13.50 -4.19
N ARG A 92 -3.92 -12.64 -3.16
CA ARG A 92 -5.24 -12.15 -2.72
C ARG A 92 -5.87 -11.21 -3.74
N LEU A 93 -5.07 -10.39 -4.41
CA LEU A 93 -5.50 -9.46 -5.47
C LEU A 93 -5.72 -10.16 -6.81
N GLY A 94 -5.18 -11.37 -7.01
CA GLY A 94 -5.27 -12.10 -8.27
C GLY A 94 -4.45 -11.46 -9.40
N VAL A 95 -3.28 -10.87 -9.09
CA VAL A 95 -2.41 -10.18 -10.04
C VAL A 95 -0.96 -10.66 -9.93
N GLU A 96 -0.21 -10.56 -11.02
CA GLU A 96 1.23 -10.90 -11.03
C GLU A 96 2.11 -9.79 -10.44
N ALA A 97 1.65 -8.53 -10.53
CA ALA A 97 2.33 -7.37 -9.99
C ALA A 97 1.34 -6.28 -9.55
N VAL A 98 1.67 -5.56 -8.48
CA VAL A 98 0.99 -4.32 -8.07
C VAL A 98 1.64 -3.10 -8.73
N ASP A 99 0.89 -2.00 -8.85
CA ASP A 99 1.42 -0.76 -9.42
C ASP A 99 2.32 -0.04 -8.41
N LEU A 100 1.92 0.00 -7.13
CA LEU A 100 2.75 0.48 -6.04
C LEU A 100 2.72 -0.47 -4.84
N TYR A 101 3.89 -0.72 -4.26
CA TYR A 101 4.02 -1.41 -2.99
C TYR A 101 4.70 -0.52 -1.94
N LEU A 102 4.05 -0.34 -0.80
CA LEU A 102 4.51 0.60 0.22
C LEU A 102 4.93 -0.12 1.52
N LEU A 103 5.95 0.40 2.20
CA LEU A 103 6.16 0.09 3.63
C LEU A 103 5.12 0.85 4.45
N HIS A 104 4.23 0.15 5.18
CA HIS A 104 3.11 0.79 5.88
C HIS A 104 3.55 1.58 7.12
N TRP A 105 4.53 1.07 7.86
CA TRP A 105 5.21 1.78 8.95
C TRP A 105 6.63 1.22 9.09
N PRO A 106 7.64 2.05 9.43
CA PRO A 106 8.91 1.53 9.94
C PRO A 106 8.67 0.80 11.27
N TRP A 107 9.39 -0.30 11.49
CA TRP A 107 9.22 -1.11 12.70
C TRP A 107 10.55 -1.48 13.37
N PRO A 108 10.91 -0.82 14.48
CA PRO A 108 12.00 -1.25 15.35
C PRO A 108 11.74 -2.65 15.93
N PRO A 109 12.76 -3.49 16.15
CA PRO A 109 14.18 -3.17 16.09
C PRO A 109 14.80 -3.33 14.69
N VAL A 110 14.01 -3.65 13.67
CA VAL A 110 14.54 -3.86 12.32
C VAL A 110 14.95 -2.52 11.71
N PRO A 111 16.22 -2.36 11.29
CA PRO A 111 16.68 -1.11 10.67
C PRO A 111 15.90 -0.80 9.40
N LEU A 112 15.61 0.49 9.16
CA LEU A 112 14.83 0.92 8.01
C LEU A 112 15.46 0.52 6.67
N ARG A 113 16.79 0.58 6.56
CA ARG A 113 17.57 0.03 5.44
C ARG A 113 17.13 -1.38 5.02
N VAL A 114 16.83 -2.28 5.96
CA VAL A 114 16.41 -3.66 5.65
C VAL A 114 15.12 -3.65 4.83
N TRP A 115 14.16 -2.79 5.20
CA TRP A 115 12.91 -2.66 4.48
C TRP A 115 13.10 -1.95 3.13
N ALA A 116 13.96 -0.94 3.06
CA ALA A 116 14.28 -0.25 1.82
C ALA A 116 14.95 -1.19 0.79
N GLU A 117 15.91 -2.02 1.21
CA GLU A 117 16.51 -3.06 0.36
C GLU A 117 15.47 -4.08 -0.11
N ALA A 118 14.54 -4.47 0.76
CA ALA A 118 13.47 -5.41 0.37
C ALA A 118 12.45 -4.79 -0.60
N LEU A 119 12.21 -3.48 -0.51
CA LEU A 119 11.43 -2.74 -1.52
C LEU A 119 12.17 -2.68 -2.86
N ALA A 120 13.48 -2.41 -2.87
CA ALA A 120 14.29 -2.47 -4.09
C ALA A 120 14.20 -3.86 -4.73
N GLU A 121 14.37 -4.92 -3.94
CA GLU A 121 14.27 -6.31 -4.41
C GLU A 121 12.86 -6.66 -4.94
N ALA A 122 11.79 -6.08 -4.36
CA ALA A 122 10.43 -6.25 -4.87
C ALA A 122 10.23 -5.59 -6.25
N TYR A 123 10.83 -4.42 -6.46
CA TYR A 123 10.84 -3.71 -7.73
C TYR A 123 11.67 -4.46 -8.80
N GLU A 124 12.91 -4.81 -8.48
CA GLU A 124 13.84 -5.51 -9.37
C GLU A 124 13.27 -6.86 -9.86
N ARG A 125 12.50 -7.54 -9.02
CA ARG A 125 11.81 -8.80 -9.37
C ARG A 125 10.52 -8.62 -10.16
N GLY A 126 10.11 -7.37 -10.44
CA GLY A 126 8.87 -7.06 -11.15
C GLY A 126 7.59 -7.36 -10.37
N LEU A 127 7.68 -7.61 -9.05
CA LEU A 127 6.51 -7.89 -8.21
C LEU A 127 5.74 -6.60 -7.86
N ALA A 128 6.42 -5.46 -7.91
CA ALA A 128 5.86 -4.13 -7.81
C ALA A 128 6.44 -3.25 -8.93
N ARG A 129 5.59 -2.50 -9.64
CA ARG A 129 6.04 -1.57 -10.70
C ARG A 129 6.63 -0.28 -10.13
N GLY A 130 6.46 -0.06 -8.84
CA GLY A 130 6.95 1.09 -8.10
C GLY A 130 6.84 0.87 -6.61
N VAL A 131 7.61 1.63 -5.85
CA VAL A 131 7.70 1.49 -4.39
C VAL A 131 7.55 2.82 -3.68
N GLY A 132 7.19 2.75 -2.41
CA GLY A 132 7.02 3.92 -1.57
C GLY A 132 6.96 3.59 -0.10
N VAL A 133 6.69 4.61 0.71
CA VAL A 133 6.66 4.50 2.17
C VAL A 133 5.50 5.29 2.75
N CYS A 134 5.03 4.84 3.91
CA CYS A 134 4.04 5.54 4.70
C CYS A 134 4.63 5.85 6.08
N ASN A 135 4.16 6.93 6.72
CA ASN A 135 4.39 7.19 8.15
C ASN A 135 5.87 7.22 8.56
N VAL A 136 6.73 7.79 7.71
CA VAL A 136 8.16 8.01 7.99
C VAL A 136 8.43 9.48 8.29
N SER A 137 9.48 9.79 9.05
CA SER A 137 10.01 11.16 9.16
C SER A 137 10.76 11.58 7.89
N LEU A 138 11.08 12.87 7.74
CA LEU A 138 11.89 13.34 6.61
C LEU A 138 13.29 12.68 6.58
N ALA A 139 13.93 12.51 7.75
CA ALA A 139 15.23 11.84 7.82
C ALA A 139 15.14 10.36 7.38
N GLN A 140 14.07 9.68 7.76
CA GLN A 140 13.80 8.30 7.33
C GLN A 140 13.48 8.21 5.83
N LEU A 141 12.76 9.21 5.28
CA LEU A 141 12.50 9.30 3.85
C LEU A 141 13.80 9.41 3.05
N GLU A 142 14.71 10.30 3.46
CA GLU A 142 16.03 10.45 2.82
C GLU A 142 16.89 9.19 2.95
N GLU A 143 16.84 8.49 4.09
CA GLU A 143 17.51 7.18 4.26
C GLU A 143 16.99 6.16 3.24
N VAL A 144 15.66 6.00 3.13
CA VAL A 144 15.04 5.08 2.18
C VAL A 144 15.38 5.47 0.75
N LYS A 145 15.28 6.75 0.42
CA LYS A 145 15.63 7.27 -0.91
C LYS A 145 17.07 6.92 -1.28
N GLY A 146 18.04 7.17 -0.40
CA GLY A 146 19.44 6.85 -0.65
C GLY A 146 19.70 5.35 -0.86
N VAL A 147 18.99 4.48 -0.14
CA VAL A 147 19.08 3.02 -0.37
C VAL A 147 18.50 2.63 -1.72
N LEU A 148 17.33 3.15 -2.08
CA LEU A 148 16.69 2.85 -3.36
C LEU A 148 17.50 3.38 -4.55
N GLU A 149 18.07 4.58 -4.45
CA GLU A 149 18.95 5.18 -5.47
C GLU A 149 20.20 4.33 -5.72
N ALA A 150 20.80 3.75 -4.66
CA ALA A 150 21.94 2.83 -4.81
C ALA A 150 21.59 1.55 -5.60
N HIS A 151 20.31 1.20 -5.68
CA HIS A 151 19.78 0.09 -6.47
C HIS A 151 19.22 0.55 -7.84
N GLY A 152 19.27 1.85 -8.17
CA GLY A 152 18.65 2.39 -9.37
C GLY A 152 17.11 2.33 -9.36
N VAL A 153 16.50 2.22 -8.18
CA VAL A 153 15.04 2.14 -8.00
C VAL A 153 14.51 3.50 -7.58
N PRO A 154 13.50 4.08 -8.26
CA PRO A 154 12.93 5.36 -7.87
C PRO A 154 11.96 5.20 -6.69
N LEU A 155 12.05 6.10 -5.71
CA LEU A 155 11.04 6.24 -4.67
C LEU A 155 9.86 7.06 -5.22
N LEU A 156 8.73 6.40 -5.51
CA LEU A 156 7.63 7.03 -6.25
C LEU A 156 6.55 7.65 -5.36
N THR A 157 6.46 7.26 -4.09
CA THR A 157 5.36 7.70 -3.23
C THR A 157 5.76 7.79 -1.77
N LEU A 158 5.34 8.89 -1.15
CA LEU A 158 5.24 9.07 0.28
C LEU A 158 3.76 9.27 0.63
N GLN A 159 3.19 8.38 1.46
CA GLN A 159 1.82 8.52 1.96
C GLN A 159 1.85 9.04 3.40
N VAL A 160 1.27 10.21 3.63
CA VAL A 160 1.29 10.92 4.91
C VAL A 160 -0.11 11.36 5.31
N GLU A 161 -0.31 11.56 6.61
CA GLU A 161 -1.50 12.24 7.09
C GLU A 161 -1.44 13.72 6.70
N TYR A 162 -2.49 14.18 6.01
CA TYR A 162 -2.63 15.57 5.62
C TYR A 162 -4.11 15.96 5.61
N ASN A 163 -4.45 17.00 6.36
CA ASN A 163 -5.79 17.59 6.41
C ASN A 163 -5.71 19.04 6.93
N LEU A 164 -6.84 19.75 7.04
CA LEU A 164 -6.86 21.15 7.49
C LEU A 164 -6.23 21.37 8.88
N LEU A 165 -6.23 20.35 9.74
CA LEU A 165 -5.66 20.38 11.08
C LEU A 165 -4.25 19.79 11.14
N GLN A 166 -3.89 18.89 10.21
CA GLN A 166 -2.58 18.25 10.12
C GLN A 166 -1.85 18.70 8.84
N ARG A 167 -1.00 19.71 8.98
CA ARG A 167 -0.30 20.38 7.87
C ARG A 167 1.23 20.31 8.00
N ALA A 168 1.74 19.42 8.85
CA ALA A 168 3.16 19.31 9.18
C ALA A 168 4.09 19.08 7.97
N TRP A 169 3.56 18.50 6.88
CA TRP A 169 4.32 18.24 5.66
C TRP A 169 4.41 19.41 4.68
N GLU A 170 3.62 20.49 4.86
CA GLU A 170 3.61 21.62 3.91
C GLU A 170 4.97 22.30 3.69
N PRO A 171 5.77 22.57 4.75
CA PRO A 171 7.09 23.16 4.57
C PRO A 171 8.04 22.29 3.73
N HIS A 172 7.77 20.98 3.62
CA HIS A 172 8.60 20.01 2.93
C HIS A 172 8.15 19.75 1.48
N LEU A 173 6.92 20.11 1.11
CA LEU A 173 6.38 19.87 -0.24
C LEU A 173 7.27 20.37 -1.39
N PRO A 174 7.95 21.54 -1.31
CA PRO A 174 8.84 21.98 -2.38
C PRO A 174 10.02 21.04 -2.65
N GLN A 175 10.49 20.30 -1.63
CA GLN A 175 11.57 19.32 -1.76
C GLN A 175 11.07 17.99 -2.36
N LEU A 176 9.81 17.63 -2.10
CA LEU A 176 9.18 16.39 -2.56
C LEU A 176 8.67 16.42 -4.02
N ARG A 177 8.64 17.60 -4.65
CA ARG A 177 8.13 17.80 -6.02
C ARG A 177 9.19 17.65 -7.12
N ARG A 178 10.41 17.25 -6.77
CA ARG A 178 11.55 17.08 -7.68
C ARG A 178 11.76 15.61 -8.01
#